data_AF-A0A2A2WK63-F1
#
_entry.id   AF-A0A2A2WK63-F1
#
_cell.length_a   1.000
_cell.length_b   1.000
_cell.length_c   1.000
_cell.angle_alpha   90.00
_cell.angle_beta   90.00
_cell.angle_gamma   90.00
#
_symmetry.space_group_name_H-M   'P 1'
#
loop_
_entity.id
_entity.type
_entity.pdbx_description
1 polymer ?
#
loop_
_entity_poly.entity_id
_entity_poly.type
_entity_poly.pdbx_seq_one_letter_code
_entity_poly.pdbx_strand_id
1 'polypeptide(L)'
;MELDESVEAILSDDSIALDGFYDRLFKRYPEFKYFFAGANVKRQTAMLTMALLAVKQYPALRRSSQAYLEVLGTKHHGLGIASEMFPKFIEVLVETIAEFHGSDWNAALDKQWTDALNDAAAIMHQSPHD
;
A
#
# COMPACT_ATOMS: atom_id res chain seq x y z
N MET A 1 2.47 16.24 -11.31
CA MET A 1 1.52 15.46 -10.51
C MET A 1 2.20 15.14 -9.21
N GLU A 2 1.64 15.62 -8.12
CA GLU A 2 2.09 15.30 -6.77
C GLU A 2 1.37 14.05 -6.23
N LEU A 3 1.89 13.46 -5.14
CA LEU A 3 1.30 12.30 -4.48
C LEU A 3 -0.18 12.49 -4.15
N ASP A 4 -0.56 13.68 -3.67
CA ASP A 4 -1.94 14.00 -3.29
C ASP A 4 -2.90 13.93 -4.48
N GLU A 5 -2.48 14.46 -5.64
CA GLU A 5 -3.25 14.47 -6.89
C GLU A 5 -3.34 13.04 -7.47
N SER A 6 -2.24 12.28 -7.38
CA SER A 6 -2.19 10.88 -7.79
C SER A 6 -3.15 10.01 -6.97
N VAL A 7 -3.14 10.15 -5.64
CA VAL A 7 -4.09 9.47 -4.75
C VAL A 7 -5.53 9.85 -5.08
N GLU A 8 -5.81 11.13 -5.31
CA GLU A 8 -7.16 11.59 -5.66
C GLU A 8 -7.65 11.01 -7.00
N ALA A 9 -6.78 10.92 -8.00
CA ALA A 9 -7.08 10.29 -9.27
C ALA A 9 -7.41 8.79 -9.10
N ILE A 10 -6.61 8.05 -8.33
CA ILE A 10 -6.84 6.64 -8.00
C ILE A 10 -8.18 6.43 -7.29
N LEU A 11 -8.53 7.34 -6.37
CA LEU A 11 -9.78 7.26 -5.59
C LEU A 11 -11.03 7.65 -6.39
N SER A 12 -10.87 8.48 -7.42
CA SER A 12 -11.97 8.97 -8.25
C SER A 12 -12.30 8.04 -9.41
N ASP A 13 -11.43 7.06 -9.67
CA ASP A 13 -11.71 6.00 -10.64
C ASP A 13 -12.54 4.89 -9.97
N ASP A 14 -13.80 4.79 -10.38
CA ASP A 14 -14.72 3.72 -9.96
C ASP A 14 -14.31 2.35 -10.55
N SER A 15 -13.45 2.34 -11.58
CA SER A 15 -12.75 1.13 -11.99
C SER A 15 -11.67 0.86 -10.95
N ILE A 16 -11.60 -0.37 -10.50
CA ILE A 16 -10.76 -0.77 -9.39
C ILE A 16 -9.31 -0.49 -9.81
N ALA A 17 -8.76 0.66 -9.40
CA ALA A 17 -7.46 1.17 -9.85
C ALA A 17 -6.30 0.21 -9.52
N LEU A 18 -6.58 -0.82 -8.72
CA LEU A 18 -5.67 -1.87 -8.27
C LEU A 18 -6.21 -3.27 -8.61
N ASP A 19 -7.13 -3.42 -9.57
CA ASP A 19 -7.76 -4.71 -9.90
C ASP A 19 -6.69 -5.75 -10.28
N GLY A 20 -5.65 -5.29 -10.98
CA GLY A 20 -4.50 -6.11 -11.34
C GLY A 20 -3.46 -6.27 -10.24
N PHE A 21 -3.53 -5.53 -9.13
CA PHE A 21 -2.49 -5.53 -8.11
C PHE A 21 -2.30 -6.93 -7.50
N TYR A 22 -3.38 -7.54 -7.00
CA TYR A 22 -3.30 -8.86 -6.36
C TYR A 22 -2.91 -9.95 -7.35
N ASP A 23 -3.38 -9.87 -8.59
CA ASP A 23 -3.00 -10.82 -9.64
C ASP A 23 -1.49 -10.73 -9.95
N ARG A 24 -0.94 -9.52 -10.04
CA ARG A 24 0.51 -9.29 -10.22
C ARG A 24 1.29 -9.78 -9.01
N LEU A 25 0.84 -9.42 -7.81
CA LEU A 25 1.50 -9.79 -6.56
C LEU A 25 1.58 -11.30 -6.42
N PHE A 26 0.48 -12.01 -6.64
CA PHE A 26 0.41 -13.46 -6.52
C PHE A 26 1.10 -14.21 -7.66
N LYS A 27 1.24 -13.59 -8.83
CA LYS A 27 2.01 -14.14 -9.95
C LYS A 27 3.51 -14.00 -9.71
N ARG A 28 3.96 -12.86 -9.20
CA ARG A 28 5.39 -12.57 -8.96
C ARG A 28 5.89 -13.17 -7.64
N TYR A 29 5.07 -13.12 -6.60
CA TYR A 29 5.36 -13.60 -5.26
C TYR A 29 4.22 -14.51 -4.74
N PRO A 30 4.19 -15.79 -5.18
CA PRO A 30 3.13 -16.73 -4.81
C PRO A 30 2.97 -16.95 -3.30
N GLU A 31 4.02 -16.71 -2.52
CA GLU A 31 4.01 -16.80 -1.04
C GLU A 31 2.96 -15.89 -0.41
N PHE A 32 2.60 -14.77 -1.06
CA PHE A 32 1.55 -13.89 -0.54
C PHE A 32 0.20 -14.58 -0.48
N LYS A 33 -0.10 -15.54 -1.37
CA LYS A 33 -1.40 -16.23 -1.38
C LYS A 33 -1.77 -16.84 -0.03
N TYR A 34 -0.78 -17.28 0.75
CA TYR A 34 -0.99 -17.82 2.09
C TYR A 34 -1.64 -16.80 3.03
N PHE A 35 -1.15 -15.56 3.04
CA PHE A 35 -1.66 -14.48 3.89
C PHE A 35 -3.03 -13.95 3.46
N PHE A 36 -3.44 -14.24 2.22
CA PHE A 36 -4.73 -13.86 1.66
C PHE A 36 -5.71 -15.04 1.52
N ALA A 37 -5.37 -16.21 2.05
CA ALA A 37 -6.25 -17.38 2.03
C ALA A 37 -7.55 -17.09 2.79
N GLY A 38 -8.69 -17.17 2.10
CA GLY A 38 -10.01 -16.84 2.67
C GLY A 38 -10.32 -15.33 2.74
N ALA A 39 -9.40 -14.47 2.29
CA ALA A 39 -9.67 -13.05 2.16
C ALA A 39 -10.56 -12.78 0.94
N ASN A 40 -11.57 -11.92 1.11
CA ASN A 40 -12.35 -11.42 -0.01
C ASN A 40 -11.53 -10.34 -0.73
N VAL A 41 -11.09 -10.59 -1.95
CA VAL A 41 -10.24 -9.68 -2.75
C VAL A 41 -10.86 -8.28 -2.85
N LYS A 42 -12.19 -8.16 -3.05
CA LYS A 42 -12.87 -6.86 -3.09
C LYS A 42 -12.77 -6.09 -1.77
N ARG A 43 -12.85 -6.80 -0.63
CA ARG A 43 -12.67 -6.20 0.70
C ARG A 43 -11.22 -5.77 0.93
N GLN A 44 -10.26 -6.52 0.40
CA GLN A 44 -8.85 -6.20 0.50
C GLN A 44 -8.47 -4.99 -0.35
N THR A 45 -9.07 -4.83 -1.53
CA THR A 45 -8.90 -3.61 -2.34
C THR A 45 -9.40 -2.37 -1.59
N ALA A 46 -10.57 -2.44 -0.93
CA ALA A 46 -11.05 -1.32 -0.11
C ALA A 46 -10.12 -1.02 1.09
N MET A 47 -9.50 -2.04 1.69
CA MET A 47 -8.50 -1.84 2.75
C MET A 47 -7.20 -1.23 2.23
N LEU A 48 -6.78 -1.60 1.02
CA LEU A 48 -5.64 -1.00 0.35
C LEU A 48 -5.89 0.48 0.05
N THR A 49 -7.09 0.83 -0.42
CA THR A 49 -7.51 2.22 -0.60
C THR A 49 -7.41 3.04 0.70
N MET A 50 -7.84 2.48 1.83
CA MET A 50 -7.70 3.13 3.14
C MET A 50 -6.24 3.25 3.59
N ALA A 51 -5.38 2.30 3.22
CA ALA A 51 -3.95 2.39 3.47
C ALA A 51 -3.29 3.49 2.63
N LEU A 52 -3.66 3.64 1.35
CA LEU A 52 -3.17 4.72 0.49
C LEU A 52 -3.58 6.11 1.02
N LEU A 53 -4.80 6.23 1.57
CA LEU A 53 -5.24 7.46 2.25
C LEU A 53 -4.43 7.77 3.52
N ALA A 54 -3.97 6.75 4.24
CA ALA A 54 -3.11 6.94 5.42
C ALA A 54 -1.68 7.35 5.00
N VAL A 55 -1.16 6.75 3.93
CA VAL A 55 0.12 7.10 3.29
C VAL A 55 0.13 8.56 2.83
N LYS A 56 -0.94 9.02 2.15
CA LYS A 56 -1.14 10.42 1.75
C LYS A 56 -0.94 11.40 2.91
N GLN A 57 -1.48 11.05 4.08
CA GLN A 57 -1.54 11.96 5.22
C GLN A 57 -0.29 11.92 6.10
N TYR A 58 0.63 10.98 5.85
CA TYR A 58 1.81 10.79 6.69
C TYR A 58 2.89 11.88 6.54
N PRO A 59 3.24 12.38 5.32
CA PRO A 59 4.17 13.49 5.19
C PRO A 59 3.76 14.76 5.95
N ALA A 60 2.45 14.91 6.24
CA ALA A 60 1.90 15.98 7.06
C ALA A 60 1.96 15.71 8.58
N LEU A 61 2.61 14.61 9.03
CA LEU A 61 2.77 14.19 10.42
C LEU A 61 1.46 14.18 11.23
N ARG A 62 0.35 13.80 10.59
CA ARG A 62 -0.94 13.72 11.28
C ARG A 62 -0.91 12.56 12.27
N ARG A 63 -1.00 12.86 13.57
CA ARG A 63 -1.01 11.85 14.66
C ARG A 63 -2.03 10.73 14.43
N SER A 64 -3.17 11.04 13.82
CA SER A 64 -4.20 10.04 13.48
C SER A 64 -3.73 9.01 12.45
N SER A 65 -2.91 9.42 11.48
CA SER A 65 -2.36 8.53 10.45
C SER A 65 -1.30 7.61 11.03
N GLN A 66 -0.44 8.13 11.90
CA GLN A 66 0.54 7.30 12.61
C GLN A 66 -0.15 6.25 13.50
N ALA A 67 -1.12 6.66 14.33
CA ALA A 67 -1.85 5.72 15.20
C ALA A 67 -2.60 4.65 14.39
N TYR A 68 -3.13 5.01 13.21
CA TYR A 68 -3.75 4.04 12.31
C TYR A 68 -2.74 3.04 11.74
N LEU A 69 -1.57 3.51 11.30
CA LEU A 69 -0.48 2.65 10.83
C LEU A 69 0.02 1.73 11.94
N GLU A 70 0.07 2.20 13.18
CA GLU A 70 0.45 1.37 14.33
C GLU A 70 -0.53 0.22 14.57
N VAL A 71 -1.84 0.52 14.54
CA VAL A 71 -2.91 -0.50 14.63
C VAL A 71 -2.84 -1.49 13.46
N LEU A 72 -2.50 -1.01 12.25
CA LEU A 72 -2.26 -1.90 11.11
C LEU A 72 -1.02 -2.77 11.34
N GLY A 73 0.05 -2.23 11.92
CA GLY A 73 1.26 -2.95 12.29
C GLY A 73 0.97 -4.13 13.22
N THR A 74 0.22 -3.91 14.30
CA THR A 74 -0.20 -4.97 15.23
C THR A 74 -0.94 -6.10 14.51
N LYS A 75 -1.83 -5.78 13.57
CA LYS A 75 -2.53 -6.79 12.75
C LYS A 75 -1.57 -7.56 11.84
N HIS A 76 -0.63 -6.89 11.19
CA HIS A 76 0.34 -7.55 10.30
C HIS A 76 1.28 -8.47 11.09
N HIS A 77 1.68 -8.06 12.29
CA HIS A 77 2.42 -8.91 13.22
C HIS A 77 1.61 -10.13 13.65
N GLY A 78 0.34 -9.97 14.01
CA GLY A 78 -0.55 -11.08 14.35
C GLY A 78 -0.78 -12.08 13.21
N LEU A 79 -0.59 -11.65 11.96
CA LEU A 79 -0.64 -12.50 10.76
C LEU A 79 0.71 -13.18 10.43
N GLY A 80 1.77 -12.89 11.18
CA GLY A 80 3.11 -13.44 10.94
C GLY A 80 3.76 -12.93 9.65
N ILE A 81 3.40 -11.73 9.19
CA ILE A 81 4.01 -11.12 8.01
C ILE A 81 5.42 -10.66 8.36
N ALA A 82 6.42 -11.26 7.72
CA ALA A 82 7.83 -10.93 7.92
C ALA A 82 8.20 -9.60 7.26
N SER A 83 9.24 -8.93 7.77
CA SER A 83 9.64 -7.60 7.28
C SER A 83 10.09 -7.62 5.82
N GLU A 84 10.62 -8.75 5.35
CA GLU A 84 11.06 -8.98 3.97
C GLU A 84 9.89 -9.03 2.97
N MET A 85 8.65 -9.12 3.45
CA MET A 85 7.46 -9.09 2.62
C MET A 85 7.08 -7.67 2.19
N PHE A 86 7.39 -6.65 3.01
CA PHE A 86 7.01 -5.27 2.68
C PHE A 86 7.65 -4.75 1.39
N PRO A 87 8.97 -4.91 1.14
CA PRO A 87 9.58 -4.44 -0.10
C PRO A 87 8.95 -5.06 -1.36
N LYS A 88 8.62 -6.35 -1.32
CA LYS A 88 7.97 -7.06 -2.44
C LYS A 88 6.56 -6.54 -2.72
N PHE A 89 5.81 -6.22 -1.65
CA PHE A 89 4.49 -5.63 -1.77
C PHE A 89 4.56 -4.22 -2.35
N ILE A 90 5.50 -3.40 -1.86
CA ILE A 90 5.72 -2.02 -2.31
C ILE A 90 6.11 -1.99 -3.78
N GLU A 91 7.04 -2.84 -4.21
CA GLU A 91 7.46 -2.96 -5.62
C GLU A 91 6.25 -3.14 -6.55
N VAL A 92 5.42 -4.16 -6.29
CA VAL A 92 4.27 -4.46 -7.15
C VAL A 92 3.22 -3.36 -7.11
N LEU A 93 3.06 -2.69 -5.95
CA LEU A 93 2.09 -1.62 -5.79
C LEU A 93 2.51 -0.38 -6.60
N VAL A 94 3.78 0.02 -6.50
CA VAL A 94 4.34 1.13 -7.27
C VAL A 94 4.24 0.84 -8.77
N GLU A 95 4.57 -0.37 -9.23
CA GLU A 95 4.38 -0.76 -10.63
C GLU A 95 2.91 -0.65 -11.07
N THR A 96 1.97 -1.08 -10.23
CA THR A 96 0.55 -1.01 -10.55
C THR A 96 0.07 0.44 -10.67
N ILE A 97 0.53 1.30 -9.76
CA ILE A 97 0.22 2.74 -9.78
C ILE A 97 0.87 3.43 -10.99
N ALA A 98 2.10 3.04 -11.35
CA ALA A 98 2.80 3.56 -12.51
C ALA A 98 2.03 3.28 -13.81
N GLU A 99 1.52 2.06 -13.93
CA GLU A 99 0.70 1.68 -15.08
C GLU A 99 -0.67 2.37 -15.09
N PHE A 100 -1.29 2.59 -13.92
CA PHE A 100 -2.51 3.37 -13.81
C PHE A 100 -2.35 4.80 -14.36
N HIS A 101 -1.24 5.46 -14.01
CA HIS A 101 -0.97 6.82 -14.46
C HIS A 101 -0.44 6.92 -15.89
N GLY A 102 0.08 5.83 -16.46
CA GLY A 102 0.54 5.79 -17.84
C GLY A 102 1.52 6.91 -18.18
N SER A 103 1.15 7.81 -19.10
CA SER A 103 1.99 8.93 -19.52
C SER A 103 2.21 10.00 -18.44
N ASP A 104 1.36 10.05 -17.41
CA ASP A 104 1.49 11.01 -16.32
C ASP A 104 2.48 10.55 -15.24
N TRP A 105 2.91 9.28 -15.29
CA TRP A 105 3.94 8.73 -14.42
C TRP A 105 5.32 9.29 -14.76
N ASN A 106 6.08 9.65 -13.74
CA ASN A 106 7.42 10.19 -13.89
C ASN A 106 8.28 9.87 -12.66
N ALA A 107 9.60 10.11 -12.77
CA ALA A 107 10.56 9.78 -11.71
C ALA A 107 10.33 10.53 -10.39
N ALA A 108 9.73 11.72 -10.42
CA ALA A 108 9.41 12.45 -9.20
C ALA A 108 8.25 11.77 -8.46
N LEU A 109 7.20 11.38 -9.18
CA LEU A 109 6.05 10.70 -8.59
C LEU A 109 6.40 9.28 -8.10
N ASP A 110 7.24 8.56 -8.84
CA ASP A 110 7.81 7.27 -8.41
C ASP A 110 8.50 7.36 -7.05
N LYS A 111 9.36 8.38 -6.90
CA LYS A 111 10.05 8.64 -5.64
C LYS A 111 9.06 8.96 -4.51
N GLN A 112 8.07 9.83 -4.76
CA GLN A 112 7.08 10.20 -3.75
C GLN A 112 6.29 8.99 -3.24
N TRP A 113 5.83 8.12 -4.14
CA TRP A 113 5.13 6.89 -3.78
C TRP A 113 6.01 5.93 -3.01
N THR A 114 7.23 5.69 -3.50
CA THR A 114 8.17 4.75 -2.89
C THR A 114 8.57 5.19 -1.48
N ASP A 115 8.89 6.48 -1.30
CA ASP A 115 9.22 7.03 0.02
C ASP A 115 8.03 6.87 0.99
N ALA A 116 6.83 7.29 0.58
CA ALA A 116 5.67 7.29 1.45
C ALA A 116 5.23 5.88 1.87
N LEU A 117 5.36 4.89 0.97
CA LEU A 117 5.08 3.48 1.27
C LEU A 117 6.13 2.87 2.21
N ASN A 118 7.41 3.19 2.00
CA ASN A 118 8.49 2.73 2.87
C ASN A 118 8.37 3.30 4.29
N ASP A 119 8.04 4.58 4.41
CA ASP A 119 7.80 5.23 5.70
C ASP A 119 6.64 4.57 6.46
N ALA A 120 5.54 4.28 5.76
CA ALA A 120 4.40 3.59 6.34
C ALA A 120 4.76 2.16 6.80
N ALA A 121 5.51 1.42 5.98
CA ALA A 121 5.98 0.09 6.33
C ALA A 121 6.92 0.10 7.55
N ALA A 122 7.79 1.12 7.66
CA ALA A 122 8.68 1.27 8.80
C ALA A 122 7.91 1.45 10.12
N ILE A 123 6.83 2.24 10.12
CA ILE A 123 5.97 2.41 11.32
C ILE A 123 5.27 1.11 11.69
N MET A 124 4.69 0.43 10.70
CA MET A 124 4.03 -0.85 10.91
C MET A 124 4.98 -1.89 11.50
N HIS A 125 6.25 -1.88 11.06
CA HIS A 125 7.28 -2.76 11.60
C HIS A 125 7.72 -2.40 13.02
N GLN A 126 7.78 -1.11 13.37
CA GLN A 126 8.17 -0.65 14.70
C GLN A 126 7.05 -0.75 15.75
N SER A 127 5.83 -1.10 15.31
CA SER A 127 4.66 -1.17 16.19
C SER A 127 4.82 -2.30 17.21
N PRO A 128 4.66 -2.03 18.52
CA PRO A 128 4.93 -3.01 19.57
C PRO A 128 4.08 -4.28 19.40
N HIS A 129 4.72 -5.41 19.68
CA HIS A 129 4.05 -6.68 19.89
C HIS A 129 3.45 -6.65 21.31
N ASP A 130 2.13 -6.71 21.42
CA ASP A 130 1.46 -6.95 22.71
C ASP A 130 1.80 -8.35 23.25
#